data_AF-A0A212FGF0-F1
#
_entry.id   AF-A0A212FGF0-F1
#
_cell.length_a   1.000
_cell.length_b   1.000
_cell.length_c   1.000
_cell.angle_alpha   90.00
_cell.angle_beta   90.00
_cell.angle_gamma   90.00
#
_symmetry.space_group_name_H-M   'P 1'
#
loop_
_entity.id
_entity.type
_entity.pdbx_description
1 polymer ?
#
loop_
_entity_poly.entity_id
_entity_poly.type
_entity_poly.pdbx_seq_one_letter_code
_entity_poly.pdbx_strand_id
1 'polypeptide(L)'
;MGSNQSVRATHFQRPREHPPASKESSEEENRISISNKMVERLVEDATLTRGTNLKLTKAKEDYKDMIYMEKLKCLDDNHSERFGITVDNMNALVNRVEVRTANMVSVEPVCADIKKKLIDCYDNATNDDVIKCWDTIGAFSQCVRDAGVRRLYERSERDARDNARRSRHVQHARHHALKDISQ
;
A
#
# COMPACT_ATOMS: atom_id res chain seq x y z
N MET A 1 33.80 5.72 21.78
CA MET A 1 32.58 6.43 22.20
C MET A 1 32.10 7.26 21.02
N GLY A 2 30.83 7.16 20.63
CA GLY A 2 30.29 7.89 19.48
C GLY A 2 28.95 7.29 19.01
N SER A 3 27.94 7.43 19.86
CA SER A 3 26.58 6.93 19.67
C SER A 3 25.80 7.84 18.71
N ASN A 4 25.49 7.38 17.50
CA ASN A 4 24.59 8.08 16.59
C ASN A 4 23.14 7.62 16.84
N GLN A 5 22.46 8.29 17.76
CA GLN A 5 21.02 8.10 17.98
C GLN A 5 20.22 8.86 16.94
N SER A 6 19.38 8.12 16.22
CA SER A 6 18.36 8.61 15.29
C SER A 6 17.23 9.29 16.06
N VAL A 7 17.01 10.58 15.83
CA VAL A 7 15.87 11.32 16.40
C VAL A 7 14.69 11.17 15.44
N ARG A 8 13.79 10.25 15.77
CA ARG A 8 12.51 10.04 15.09
C ARG A 8 11.51 11.08 15.61
N ALA A 9 11.26 12.13 14.82
CA ALA A 9 10.28 13.16 15.16
C ALA A 9 8.85 12.60 15.06
N THR A 10 8.17 12.48 16.20
CA THR A 10 6.74 12.18 16.30
C THR A 10 5.93 13.47 16.22
N HIS A 11 5.30 13.74 15.07
CA HIS A 11 4.40 14.89 14.90
C HIS A 11 2.96 14.43 14.65
N PHE A 12 2.32 13.87 15.67
CA PHE A 12 0.86 13.71 15.74
C PHE A 12 0.33 14.62 16.84
N GLN A 13 -0.12 15.82 16.47
CA GLN A 13 -0.91 16.67 17.34
C GLN A 13 -2.39 16.57 16.92
N ARG A 14 -3.23 16.18 17.88
CA ARG A 14 -4.69 16.09 17.77
C ARG A 14 -5.29 17.47 18.11
N PRO A 15 -6.09 18.11 17.25
CA PRO A 15 -6.80 19.33 17.62
C PRO A 15 -7.87 19.07 18.69
N ARG A 16 -7.92 19.92 19.72
CA ARG A 16 -8.93 19.92 20.79
C ARG A 16 -10.10 20.85 20.43
N GLU A 17 -11.30 20.31 20.66
CA GLU A 17 -12.58 20.89 21.10
C GLU A 17 -13.03 22.33 20.73
N HIS A 18 -14.27 22.39 20.25
CA HIS A 18 -15.11 23.57 20.02
C HIS A 18 -15.41 24.41 21.29
N PRO A 19 -15.77 25.68 21.12
CA PRO A 19 -16.73 26.36 21.99
C PRO A 19 -18.03 26.79 21.25
N PRO A 20 -19.17 27.00 21.96
CA PRO A 20 -20.48 27.26 21.38
C PRO A 20 -20.92 28.74 21.44
N ALA A 21 -21.79 29.14 20.50
CA ALA A 21 -22.77 30.26 20.48
C ALA A 21 -22.93 30.72 19.01
N SER A 22 -24.07 31.12 18.45
CA SER A 22 -25.28 31.76 18.95
C SER A 22 -26.45 31.57 17.95
N LYS A 23 -27.69 31.75 18.42
CA LYS A 23 -28.94 31.72 17.65
C LYS A 23 -29.20 33.03 16.86
N GLU A 24 -30.08 32.90 15.86
CA GLU A 24 -31.07 33.86 15.30
C GLU A 24 -30.85 34.60 13.96
N SER A 25 -31.95 34.59 13.20
CA SER A 25 -32.39 35.43 12.06
C SER A 25 -31.89 35.11 10.64
N SER A 26 -32.80 34.61 9.77
CA SER A 26 -33.26 35.28 8.53
C SER A 26 -33.96 34.32 7.52
N GLU A 27 -35.19 33.87 7.80
CA GLU A 27 -35.97 33.10 6.79
C GLU A 27 -36.77 33.98 5.80
N GLU A 28 -36.58 35.30 5.83
CA GLU A 28 -37.37 36.25 4.99
C GLU A 28 -36.67 36.69 3.68
N GLU A 29 -35.45 36.21 3.40
CA GLU A 29 -34.62 36.71 2.29
C GLU A 29 -34.69 35.89 0.98
N ASN A 30 -35.46 34.80 0.94
CA ASN A 30 -35.52 33.89 -0.23
C ASN A 30 -36.75 34.09 -1.13
N ARG A 31 -37.29 35.31 -1.26
CA ARG A 31 -38.35 35.62 -2.25
C ARG A 31 -37.76 36.21 -3.52
N ILE A 32 -37.54 35.36 -4.53
CA ILE A 32 -37.12 35.79 -5.87
C ILE A 32 -38.37 36.16 -6.68
N SER A 33 -38.63 37.45 -6.88
CA SER A 33 -39.70 37.93 -7.77
C SER A 33 -39.20 37.99 -9.22
N ILE A 34 -39.50 36.95 -10.01
CA ILE A 34 -39.18 36.92 -11.44
C ILE A 34 -40.28 37.66 -12.21
N SER A 35 -39.89 38.61 -13.07
CA SER A 35 -40.82 39.30 -13.97
C SER A 35 -41.46 38.31 -14.96
N ASN A 36 -42.77 38.39 -15.19
CA ASN A 36 -43.48 37.56 -16.17
C ASN A 36 -42.82 37.56 -17.56
N LYS A 37 -42.16 38.66 -17.94
CA LYS A 37 -41.46 38.79 -19.23
C LYS A 37 -40.19 37.94 -19.33
N MET A 38 -39.57 37.58 -18.20
CA MET A 38 -38.43 36.66 -18.15
C MET A 38 -38.89 35.20 -18.18
N VAL A 39 -40.08 34.92 -17.67
CA VAL A 39 -40.70 33.58 -17.75
C VAL A 39 -41.05 33.23 -19.19
N GLU A 40 -41.62 34.17 -19.96
CA GLU A 40 -41.95 33.94 -21.38
C GLU A 40 -40.70 33.61 -22.21
N ARG A 41 -39.59 34.34 -22.02
CA ARG A 41 -38.32 34.05 -22.72
C ARG A 41 -37.73 32.69 -22.35
N LEU A 42 -37.84 32.29 -21.08
CA LEU A 42 -37.38 30.96 -20.63
C LEU A 42 -38.19 29.84 -21.29
N VAL A 43 -39.50 30.04 -21.51
CA VAL A 43 -40.35 29.07 -22.20
C VAL A 43 -39.99 28.98 -23.68
N GLU A 44 -39.75 30.11 -24.35
CA GLU A 44 -39.33 30.13 -25.76
C GLU A 44 -37.97 29.42 -25.98
N ASP A 45 -36.96 29.69 -25.15
CA ASP A 45 -35.64 29.05 -25.23
C ASP A 45 -35.68 27.54 -24.97
N ALA A 46 -36.57 27.08 -24.08
CA ALA A 46 -36.74 25.66 -23.79
C ALA A 46 -37.31 24.89 -25.00
N THR A 47 -38.14 25.53 -25.83
CA THR A 47 -38.73 24.89 -27.01
C THR A 47 -37.74 24.73 -28.17
N LEU A 48 -36.82 25.68 -28.35
CA LEU A 48 -35.79 25.65 -29.40
C LEU A 48 -34.70 24.60 -29.13
N THR A 49 -34.40 24.31 -27.87
CA THR A 49 -33.26 23.46 -27.48
C THR A 49 -33.58 21.96 -27.54
N ARG A 50 -34.83 21.55 -27.76
CA ARG A 50 -35.26 20.13 -27.70
C ARG A 50 -34.78 19.28 -28.89
N GLY A 51 -34.38 19.89 -30.01
CA GLY A 51 -34.08 19.19 -31.28
C GLY A 51 -32.64 18.67 -31.49
N THR A 52 -31.65 19.06 -30.66
CA THR A 52 -30.21 18.81 -30.93
C THR A 52 -29.50 17.90 -29.91
N ASN A 53 -30.24 17.31 -28.97
CA ASN A 53 -29.68 16.76 -27.72
C ASN A 53 -28.97 15.40 -27.78
N LEU A 54 -29.06 14.63 -28.87
CA LEU A 54 -28.54 13.23 -28.86
C LEU A 54 -27.07 13.07 -29.24
N LYS A 55 -26.46 14.01 -29.99
CA LYS A 55 -25.01 13.97 -30.32
C LYS A 55 -24.16 14.79 -29.36
N LEU A 56 -24.74 15.82 -28.74
CA LEU A 56 -24.05 16.69 -27.78
C LEU A 56 -23.91 16.03 -26.39
N THR A 57 -24.78 15.08 -26.05
CA THR A 57 -24.76 14.36 -24.76
C THR A 57 -23.57 13.41 -24.67
N LYS A 58 -23.28 12.64 -25.71
CA LYS A 58 -22.15 11.69 -25.72
C LYS A 58 -20.78 12.39 -25.60
N ALA A 59 -20.58 13.48 -26.34
CA ALA A 59 -19.36 14.30 -26.24
C ALA A 59 -19.25 15.05 -24.88
N LYS A 60 -20.38 15.40 -24.25
CA LYS A 60 -20.41 15.97 -22.90
C LYS A 60 -20.15 14.93 -21.81
N GLU A 61 -20.58 13.68 -21.99
CA GLU A 61 -20.25 12.55 -21.10
C GLU A 61 -18.75 12.26 -21.16
N ASP A 62 -18.17 12.14 -22.34
CA ASP A 62 -16.72 11.92 -22.51
C ASP A 62 -15.88 13.06 -21.87
N TYR A 63 -16.34 14.32 -21.98
CA TYR A 63 -15.65 15.46 -21.38
C TYR A 63 -15.77 15.47 -19.84
N LYS A 64 -16.93 15.10 -19.30
CA LYS A 64 -17.11 14.94 -17.85
C LYS A 64 -16.25 13.81 -17.31
N ASP A 65 -16.14 12.70 -18.04
CA ASP A 65 -15.30 11.57 -17.68
C ASP A 65 -13.82 11.95 -17.71
N MET A 66 -13.37 12.72 -18.71
CA MET A 66 -11.99 13.22 -18.71
C MET A 66 -11.70 14.13 -17.51
N ILE A 67 -12.59 15.07 -17.18
CA ILE A 67 -12.43 15.94 -16.00
C ILE A 67 -12.43 15.10 -14.71
N TYR A 68 -13.29 14.09 -14.64
CA TYR A 68 -13.36 13.20 -13.49
C TYR A 68 -12.07 12.40 -13.33
N MET A 69 -11.52 11.86 -14.43
CA MET A 69 -10.25 11.14 -14.46
C MET A 69 -9.07 12.05 -14.07
N GLU A 70 -9.05 13.30 -14.53
CA GLU A 70 -8.03 14.28 -14.16
C GLU A 70 -8.10 14.63 -12.67
N LYS A 71 -9.32 14.78 -12.12
CA LYS A 71 -9.53 15.01 -10.69
C LYS A 71 -9.08 13.82 -9.84
N LEU A 72 -9.39 12.60 -10.28
CA LEU A 72 -8.92 11.38 -9.62
C LEU A 72 -7.39 11.30 -9.62
N LYS A 73 -6.76 11.63 -10.75
CA LYS A 73 -5.30 11.66 -10.86
C LYS A 73 -4.68 12.68 -9.91
N CYS A 74 -5.23 13.90 -9.84
CA CYS A 74 -4.74 14.91 -8.92
C CYS A 74 -4.90 14.50 -7.44
N LEU A 75 -5.99 13.80 -7.10
CA LEU A 75 -6.17 13.24 -5.75
C LEU A 75 -5.15 12.14 -5.46
N ASP A 76 -4.86 11.27 -6.43
CA ASP A 76 -3.88 10.20 -6.29
C ASP A 76 -2.44 10.74 -6.18
N ASP A 77 -2.09 11.76 -6.96
CA ASP A 77 -0.80 12.46 -6.91
C ASP A 77 -0.62 13.14 -5.53
N ASN A 78 -1.62 13.88 -5.06
CA ASN A 78 -1.58 14.53 -3.74
C ASN A 78 -1.52 13.51 -2.59
N HIS A 79 -2.26 12.41 -2.69
CA HIS A 79 -2.18 11.31 -1.72
C HIS A 79 -0.78 10.68 -1.73
N SER A 80 -0.22 10.46 -2.92
CA SER A 80 1.12 9.91 -3.09
C SER A 80 2.21 10.82 -2.52
N GLU A 81 2.13 12.14 -2.75
CA GLU A 81 3.04 13.13 -2.18
C GLU A 81 2.95 13.19 -0.65
N ARG A 82 1.72 13.15 -0.11
CA ARG A 82 1.48 13.32 1.33
C ARG A 82 1.80 12.08 2.16
N PHE A 83 1.53 10.89 1.62
CA PHE A 83 1.71 9.63 2.33
C PHE A 83 2.96 8.85 1.88
N GLY A 84 3.63 9.27 0.80
CA GLY A 84 4.86 8.65 0.29
C GLY A 84 4.65 7.25 -0.29
N ILE A 85 3.39 6.83 -0.49
CA ILE A 85 3.03 5.52 -1.02
C ILE A 85 2.44 5.75 -2.41
N THR A 86 3.28 5.68 -3.43
CA THR A 86 2.85 5.66 -4.82
C THR A 86 2.37 4.26 -5.20
N VAL A 87 1.52 4.17 -6.23
CA VAL A 87 1.15 2.89 -6.86
C VAL A 87 2.40 2.12 -7.30
N ASP A 88 3.43 2.81 -7.78
CA ASP A 88 4.72 2.21 -8.13
C ASP A 88 5.44 1.59 -6.93
N ASN A 89 5.38 2.22 -5.75
CA ASN A 89 5.95 1.67 -4.53
C ASN A 89 5.22 0.40 -4.10
N MET A 90 3.89 0.37 -4.25
CA MET A 90 3.06 -0.82 -4.03
C MET A 90 3.44 -1.93 -5.00
N ASN A 91 3.49 -1.65 -6.31
CA ASN A 91 3.86 -2.61 -7.34
C ASN A 91 5.30 -3.15 -7.13
N ALA A 92 6.25 -2.28 -6.76
CA ALA A 92 7.61 -2.68 -6.44
C ALA A 92 7.69 -3.54 -5.16
N LEU A 93 6.75 -3.39 -4.23
CA LEU A 93 6.65 -4.23 -3.04
C LEU A 93 6.03 -5.58 -3.39
N VAL A 94 4.96 -5.61 -4.19
CA VAL A 94 4.33 -6.82 -4.73
C VAL A 94 5.36 -7.64 -5.50
N ASN A 95 6.06 -7.05 -6.48
CA ASN A 95 7.11 -7.72 -7.25
C ASN A 95 8.23 -8.29 -6.34
N ARG A 96 8.62 -7.57 -5.28
CA ARG A 96 9.60 -8.07 -4.32
C ARG A 96 9.08 -9.25 -3.51
N VAL A 97 7.81 -9.25 -3.13
CA VAL A 97 7.18 -10.38 -2.45
C VAL A 97 7.11 -11.57 -3.41
N GLU A 98 6.59 -11.37 -4.62
CA GLU A 98 6.46 -12.41 -5.65
C GLU A 98 7.81 -13.05 -5.98
N VAL A 99 8.87 -12.28 -6.22
CA VAL A 99 10.21 -12.84 -6.47
C VAL A 99 10.72 -13.66 -5.27
N ARG A 100 10.40 -13.24 -4.04
CA ARG A 100 10.79 -13.97 -2.83
C ARG A 100 9.95 -15.22 -2.57
N THR A 101 8.70 -15.24 -3.04
CA THR A 101 7.77 -16.34 -2.82
C THR A 101 7.64 -17.30 -4.01
N ALA A 102 8.07 -16.92 -5.21
CA ALA A 102 7.94 -17.69 -6.45
C ALA A 102 8.58 -19.08 -6.38
N ASN A 103 9.64 -19.24 -5.57
CA ASN A 103 10.34 -20.50 -5.37
C ASN A 103 10.07 -21.12 -3.97
N MET A 104 9.00 -20.72 -3.28
CA MET A 104 8.63 -21.37 -2.03
C MET A 104 8.12 -22.78 -2.32
N VAL A 105 8.98 -23.76 -2.04
CA VAL A 105 8.76 -25.20 -2.24
C VAL A 105 7.67 -25.78 -1.33
N SER A 106 7.32 -25.07 -0.24
CA SER A 106 6.28 -25.49 0.70
C SER A 106 5.31 -24.34 0.98
N VAL A 107 4.03 -24.65 0.82
CA VAL A 107 2.87 -23.79 1.18
C VAL A 107 2.58 -23.89 2.69
N GLU A 108 3.18 -24.87 3.37
CA GLU A 108 2.89 -25.12 4.76
C GLU A 108 3.50 -24.02 5.65
N PRO A 109 2.70 -23.44 6.57
CA PRO A 109 3.19 -22.40 7.45
C PRO A 109 4.28 -22.94 8.36
N VAL A 110 5.35 -22.16 8.49
CA VAL A 110 6.42 -22.42 9.45
C VAL A 110 5.81 -22.47 10.85
N CYS A 111 6.14 -23.51 11.61
CA CYS A 111 5.62 -23.74 12.96
C CYS A 111 4.10 -23.95 13.03
N ALA A 112 3.51 -24.64 12.05
CA ALA A 112 2.07 -24.91 11.96
C ALA A 112 1.43 -25.39 13.27
N ASP A 113 2.05 -26.36 13.94
CA ASP A 113 1.50 -26.94 15.18
C ASP A 113 1.48 -25.93 16.34
N ILE A 114 2.53 -25.12 16.48
CA ILE A 114 2.63 -24.12 17.54
C ILE A 114 1.71 -22.94 17.23
N LYS A 115 1.57 -22.58 15.95
CA LYS A 115 0.58 -21.60 15.49
C LYS A 115 -0.83 -22.04 15.88
N LYS A 116 -1.18 -23.32 15.67
CA LYS A 116 -2.49 -23.85 16.05
C LYS A 116 -2.71 -23.76 17.56
N LYS A 117 -1.75 -24.21 18.37
CA LYS A 117 -1.80 -24.08 19.84
C LYS A 117 -1.94 -22.63 20.31
N LEU A 118 -1.33 -21.70 19.59
CA LEU A 118 -1.43 -20.28 19.91
C LEU A 118 -2.84 -19.74 19.64
N ILE A 119 -3.42 -20.07 18.49
CA ILE A 119 -4.80 -19.72 18.14
C ILE A 119 -5.76 -20.34 19.16
N ASP A 120 -5.61 -21.64 19.43
CA ASP A 120 -6.42 -22.35 20.41
C ASP A 120 -6.31 -21.70 21.80
N CYS A 121 -5.14 -21.16 22.18
CA CYS A 121 -4.98 -20.47 23.45
C CYS A 121 -5.77 -19.15 23.50
N TYR A 122 -5.73 -18.35 22.44
CA TYR A 122 -6.48 -17.11 22.35
C TYR A 122 -7.99 -17.35 22.28
N ASP A 123 -8.43 -18.36 21.53
CA ASP A 123 -9.85 -18.67 21.37
C ASP A 123 -10.49 -19.15 22.68
N ASN A 124 -9.71 -19.80 23.55
CA ASN A 124 -10.15 -20.27 24.87
C ASN A 124 -9.91 -19.26 26.00
N ALA A 125 -9.21 -18.15 25.75
CA ALA A 125 -8.92 -17.13 26.75
C ALA A 125 -10.08 -16.13 26.87
N THR A 126 -10.50 -15.83 28.10
CA THR A 126 -11.29 -14.63 28.37
C THR A 126 -10.39 -13.39 28.30
N ASN A 127 -10.97 -12.19 28.15
CA ASN A 127 -10.20 -10.95 27.95
C ASN A 127 -9.11 -10.71 29.02
N ASP A 128 -9.31 -11.18 30.25
CA ASP A 128 -8.35 -11.04 31.36
C ASP A 128 -7.27 -12.14 31.36
N ASP A 129 -7.53 -13.27 30.70
CA ASP A 129 -6.70 -14.47 30.70
C ASP A 129 -5.74 -14.56 29.51
N VAL A 130 -5.78 -13.60 28.59
CA VAL A 130 -4.92 -13.54 27.41
C VAL A 130 -3.42 -13.59 27.76
N ILE A 131 -3.06 -13.05 28.93
CA ILE A 131 -1.68 -13.06 29.45
C ILE A 131 -1.18 -14.50 29.69
N LYS A 132 -2.06 -15.47 29.94
CA LYS A 132 -1.69 -16.89 30.12
C LYS A 132 -1.15 -17.53 28.84
N CYS A 133 -1.42 -16.95 27.66
CA CYS A 133 -0.87 -17.43 26.39
C CYS A 133 0.58 -17.03 26.14
N TRP A 134 1.23 -16.32 27.06
CA TRP A 134 2.56 -15.75 26.85
C TRP A 134 3.64 -16.79 26.58
N ASP A 135 3.58 -17.95 27.24
CA ASP A 135 4.49 -19.06 26.98
C ASP A 135 4.33 -19.62 25.56
N THR A 136 3.08 -19.78 25.11
CA THR A 136 2.75 -20.25 23.76
C THR A 136 3.21 -19.24 22.69
N ILE A 137 3.08 -17.94 22.98
CA ILE A 137 3.59 -16.85 22.13
C ILE A 137 5.12 -16.87 22.07
N GLY A 138 5.78 -17.08 23.21
CA GLY A 138 7.22 -17.22 23.29
C GLY A 138 7.73 -18.39 22.47
N ALA A 139 7.09 -19.56 22.59
CA ALA A 139 7.42 -20.76 21.82
C ALA A 139 7.21 -20.55 20.30
N PHE A 140 6.11 -19.92 19.90
CA PHE A 140 5.86 -19.57 18.49
C PHE A 140 6.94 -18.62 17.95
N SER A 141 7.22 -17.56 18.69
CA SER A 141 8.24 -16.56 18.33
C SER A 141 9.63 -17.18 18.20
N GLN A 142 9.98 -18.09 19.10
CA GLN A 142 11.25 -18.82 19.04
C GLN A 142 11.32 -19.69 17.78
N CYS A 143 10.28 -20.48 17.52
CA CYS A 143 10.25 -21.36 16.36
C CYS A 143 10.36 -20.59 15.03
N VAL A 144 9.68 -19.45 14.90
CA VAL A 144 9.78 -18.59 13.69
C VAL A 144 11.20 -18.04 13.53
N ARG A 145 11.83 -17.59 14.61
CA ARG A 145 13.22 -17.12 14.57
C ARG A 145 14.18 -18.22 14.15
N ASP A 146 14.09 -19.40 14.76
CA ASP A 146 14.98 -20.53 14.46
C ASP A 146 14.81 -21.03 13.03
N ALA A 147 13.58 -21.06 12.52
CA ALA A 147 13.31 -21.36 11.12
C ALA A 147 13.88 -20.30 10.17
N GLY A 148 13.78 -19.02 10.53
CA GLY A 148 14.40 -17.92 9.77
C GLY A 148 15.92 -18.04 9.72
N VAL A 149 16.55 -18.29 10.87
CA VAL A 149 17.99 -18.49 11.01
C VAL A 149 18.47 -19.69 10.18
N ARG A 150 17.78 -20.83 10.28
CA ARG A 150 18.09 -22.03 9.49
C ARG A 150 18.01 -21.79 7.98
N ARG A 151 16.95 -21.11 7.51
CA ARG A 151 16.84 -20.74 6.09
C ARG A 151 17.98 -19.84 5.62
N LEU A 152 18.42 -18.89 6.45
CA LEU A 152 19.56 -18.04 6.14
C LEU A 152 20.87 -18.83 6.08
N TYR A 153 21.09 -19.77 7.00
CA TYR A 153 22.25 -20.66 6.97
C TYR A 153 22.27 -21.55 5.72
N GLU A 154 21.15 -22.20 5.40
CA GLU A 154 21.02 -23.05 4.20
C GLU A 154 21.29 -22.25 2.91
N ARG A 155 20.79 -21.01 2.84
CA ARG A 155 21.07 -20.11 1.72
C ARG A 155 22.55 -19.74 1.66
N SER A 156 23.13 -19.33 2.78
CA SER A 156 24.54 -18.94 2.84
C SER A 156 25.46 -20.11 2.45
N GLU A 157 25.13 -21.33 2.86
CA GLU A 157 25.89 -22.52 2.50
C GLU A 157 25.77 -22.83 0.99
N ARG A 158 24.57 -22.69 0.42
CA ARG A 158 24.35 -22.84 -1.03
C ARG A 158 25.17 -21.81 -1.82
N ASP A 159 25.09 -20.55 -1.41
CA ASP A 159 25.83 -19.45 -2.05
C ASP A 159 27.35 -19.69 -1.94
N ALA A 160 27.84 -20.20 -0.80
CA ALA A 160 29.25 -20.55 -0.63
C ALA A 160 29.70 -21.69 -1.56
N ARG A 161 28.88 -22.73 -1.71
CA ARG A 161 29.15 -23.85 -2.65
C ARG A 161 29.18 -23.37 -4.10
N ASP A 162 28.24 -22.51 -4.49
CA ASP A 162 28.18 -21.96 -5.84
C ASP A 162 29.34 -21.02 -6.12
N ASN A 163 29.72 -20.18 -5.16
CA ASN A 163 30.88 -19.32 -5.29
C ASN A 163 32.18 -20.13 -5.40
N ALA A 164 32.33 -21.21 -4.63
CA ALA A 164 33.46 -22.12 -4.73
C ALA A 164 33.52 -22.81 -6.12
N ARG A 165 32.38 -23.23 -6.68
CA ARG A 165 32.30 -23.76 -8.05
C ARG A 165 32.76 -22.73 -9.08
N ARG A 166 32.22 -21.50 -9.02
CA ARG A 166 32.59 -20.41 -9.93
C ARG A 166 34.07 -20.06 -9.83
N SER A 167 34.60 -19.98 -8.61
CA SER A 167 36.01 -19.69 -8.37
C SER A 167 36.93 -20.74 -9.00
N ARG A 168 36.61 -22.03 -8.86
CA ARG A 168 37.35 -23.11 -9.54
C ARG A 168 37.30 -22.98 -11.07
N HIS A 169 36.14 -22.68 -11.64
CA HIS A 169 36.03 -22.45 -13.09
C HIS A 169 36.87 -21.27 -13.57
N VAL A 170 36.86 -20.15 -12.84
CA VAL A 170 37.65 -18.97 -13.18
C VAL A 170 39.15 -19.25 -13.06
N GLN A 171 39.58 -19.96 -12.01
CA GLN A 171 40.98 -20.37 -11.85
C GLN A 171 41.44 -21.28 -12.99
N HIS A 172 40.62 -22.27 -13.36
CA HIS A 172 40.90 -23.17 -14.47
C HIS A 172 41.02 -22.41 -15.80
N ALA A 173 40.09 -21.49 -16.08
CA ALA A 173 40.12 -20.65 -17.27
C ALA A 173 41.36 -19.75 -17.31
N ARG A 174 41.74 -19.14 -16.18
CA ARG A 174 42.97 -18.35 -16.06
C ARG A 174 44.22 -19.17 -16.34
N HIS A 175 44.31 -20.38 -15.79
CA HIS A 175 45.44 -21.28 -16.03
C HIS A 175 45.59 -21.62 -17.52
N HIS A 176 44.49 -21.93 -18.22
CA HIS A 176 44.51 -22.16 -19.66
C HIS A 176 44.94 -20.92 -20.45
N ALA A 177 44.35 -19.76 -20.17
CA ALA A 177 44.69 -18.52 -20.85
C ALA A 177 46.18 -18.14 -20.69
N LEU A 178 46.75 -18.36 -19.51
CA LEU A 178 48.18 -18.10 -19.27
C LEU A 178 49.09 -19.10 -20.01
N LYS A 179 48.67 -20.35 -20.13
CA LYS A 179 49.40 -21.37 -20.87
C LYS A 179 49.46 -21.04 -22.36
N ASP A 180 48.35 -20.56 -22.93
CA ASP A 180 48.25 -20.19 -24.35
C ASP A 180 49.09 -18.96 -24.71
N ILE A 181 49.38 -18.07 -23.75
CA ILE A 181 50.24 -16.88 -23.94
C ILE A 181 51.74 -17.23 -23.86
N SER A 182 52.09 -18.36 -23.23
CA SER A 182 53.48 -18.78 -23.01
C SER A 182 54.09 -19.64 -24.14
N GLN A 183 53.32 -19.90 -25.21
CA GLN A 183 53.75 -20.57 -26.43
C GLN A 183 53.87 -19.58 -27.58
#